data_AF-A0A077Z5B8-F1
#
_entry.id   AF-A0A077Z5B8-F1
#
_cell.length_a   1.000
_cell.length_b   1.000
_cell.length_c   1.000
_cell.angle_alpha   90.00
_cell.angle_beta   90.00
_cell.angle_gamma   90.00
#
_symmetry.space_group_name_H-M   'P 1'
#
loop_
_entity.id
_entity.type
_entity.pdbx_description
1 polymer ?
#
loop_
_entity_poly.entity_id
_entity_poly.type
_entity_poly.pdbx_seq_one_letter_code
_entity_poly.pdbx_strand_id
1 'polypeptide(L)' 'MLKNKNTRVSGTGHPDTTCWEWLTNQHRDTYASFIGHPDVLSFMAVVENETRARMRFIFLQRMIQPCGPPPERPDETET' A
#
# COMPACT_ATOMS: atom_id res chain seq x y z
N MET A 1 -17.80 -0.78 -26.16
CA MET A 1 -16.56 -0.78 -25.35
C MET A 1 -16.94 -0.53 -23.89
N LEU A 2 -17.18 -1.58 -23.10
CA LEU A 2 -17.51 -1.46 -21.67
C LEU A 2 -16.25 -1.00 -20.91
N LYS A 3 -16.10 0.31 -20.70
CA LYS A 3 -15.10 0.85 -19.78
C LYS A 3 -15.45 0.39 -18.37
N ASN A 4 -14.57 -0.37 -17.73
CA ASN A 4 -14.66 -0.71 -16.31
C ASN A 4 -14.75 0.61 -15.51
N LYS A 5 -15.95 0.95 -15.01
CA LYS A 5 -16.22 2.23 -14.30
C LYS A 5 -15.32 2.42 -13.08
N ASN A 6 -14.79 1.33 -12.55
CA ASN A 6 -14.11 1.30 -11.25
C ASN A 6 -12.61 1.54 -11.35
N THR A 7 -12.03 1.67 -12.55
CA THR A 7 -10.57 1.88 -12.72
C THR A 7 -10.09 3.27 -12.29
N ARG A 8 -11.01 4.19 -12.00
CA ARG A 8 -10.66 5.57 -11.58
C ARG A 8 -10.11 5.64 -10.16
N VAL A 9 -10.53 4.73 -9.28
CA VAL A 9 -10.12 4.72 -7.87
C VAL A 9 -9.02 3.69 -7.70
N SER A 10 -7.82 4.17 -7.36
CA SER A 10 -6.69 3.30 -7.01
C SER A 10 -7.08 2.34 -5.89
N GLY A 11 -6.68 1.07 -6.00
CA GLY A 11 -7.04 0.03 -5.03
C GLY A 11 -8.31 -0.76 -5.38
N THR A 12 -9.05 -0.38 -6.41
CA THR A 12 -10.22 -1.18 -6.84
C THR A 12 -9.77 -2.50 -7.46
N GLY A 13 -10.16 -3.61 -6.85
CA GLY A 13 -9.91 -4.96 -7.37
C GLY A 13 -10.75 -5.32 -8.60
N HIS A 14 -10.33 -6.38 -9.28
CA HIS A 14 -11.03 -7.12 -10.33
C HIS A 14 -10.99 -8.62 -9.98
N PRO A 15 -11.76 -9.49 -10.66
CA PRO A 15 -11.81 -10.92 -10.34
C PRO A 15 -10.44 -11.62 -10.35
N ASP A 16 -9.51 -11.14 -11.18
CA ASP A 16 -8.15 -11.68 -11.30
C ASP A 16 -7.12 -10.97 -10.41
N THR A 17 -7.54 -10.11 -9.48
CA THR A 17 -6.62 -9.46 -8.55
C THR A 17 -5.93 -10.50 -7.68
N THR A 18 -4.60 -10.51 -7.75
CA THR A 18 -3.77 -11.43 -6.99
C THR A 18 -3.78 -11.08 -5.50
N CYS A 19 -3.47 -12.07 -4.66
CA CYS A 19 -3.30 -11.84 -3.21
C CYS A 19 -2.24 -10.75 -2.92
N TRP A 20 -1.15 -10.73 -3.70
CA TRP A 20 -0.09 -9.72 -3.55
C TRP A 20 -0.59 -8.31 -3.87
N GLU A 21 -1.37 -8.13 -4.94
CA GLU A 21 -1.95 -6.83 -5.30
C GLU A 21 -2.93 -6.34 -4.23
N TRP A 22 -3.80 -7.22 -3.74
CA TRP A 22 -4.75 -6.88 -2.67
C TRP A 22 -4.02 -6.46 -1.39
N LEU A 23 -3.07 -7.27 -0.92
CA LEU A 23 -2.27 -6.97 0.26
C LEU A 23 -1.49 -5.66 0.10
N THR A 24 -0.86 -5.44 -1.06
CA THR A 24 -0.09 -4.22 -1.34
C THR A 24 -0.98 -2.98 -1.24
N ASN A 25 -2.19 -3.03 -1.79
CA ASN A 25 -3.15 -1.94 -1.69
C ASN A 25 -3.59 -1.71 -0.24
N GLN A 26 -3.93 -2.76 0.51
CA GLN A 26 -4.31 -2.66 1.94
C GLN A 26 -3.21 -2.01 2.80
N HIS A 27 -1.94 -2.37 2.59
CA HIS A 27 -0.82 -1.77 3.32
C HIS A 27 -0.63 -0.29 2.96
N ARG A 28 -0.79 0.07 1.67
CA ARG A 28 -0.71 1.47 1.23
C ARG A 28 -1.85 2.31 1.82
N ASP A 29 -3.06 1.79 1.87
CA ASP A 29 -4.21 2.45 2.51
C ASP A 29 -4.00 2.65 4.02
N THR A 30 -3.39 1.65 4.67
CA THR A 30 -3.02 1.72 6.09
C THR A 30 -1.98 2.81 6.35
N TYR A 31 -0.90 2.87 5.57
CA TYR A 31 0.12 3.92 5.71
C TYR A 31 -0.43 5.31 5.37
N ALA A 32 -1.27 5.43 4.35
CA ALA A 32 -1.96 6.67 4.03
C ALA A 32 -2.84 7.13 5.21
N SER A 33 -3.55 6.18 5.85
CA SER A 33 -4.36 6.46 7.04
C SER A 33 -3.50 6.92 8.22
N PHE A 34 -2.37 6.27 8.49
CA PHE A 34 -1.45 6.70 9.56
C PHE A 34 -0.90 8.10 9.33
N ILE A 35 -0.59 8.46 8.08
CA ILE A 35 -0.11 9.80 7.73
C ILE A 35 -1.23 10.84 7.79
N GLY A 36 -2.46 10.46 7.43
CA GLY A 36 -3.62 11.34 7.33
C GLY A 36 -4.28 11.68 8.68
N HIS A 37 -4.15 10.81 9.69
CA HIS A 37 -4.73 11.00 11.02
C HIS A 37 -3.65 11.50 12.00
N PRO A 38 -3.65 12.79 12.39
CA PRO A 38 -2.55 13.38 13.15
C PRO A 38 -2.34 12.77 14.54
N ASP A 39 -3.41 12.30 15.18
CA ASP A 39 -3.43 11.57 16.44
C ASP A 39 -2.73 10.22 16.31
N VAL A 40 -3.05 9.43 15.27
CA VAL A 40 -2.40 8.15 14.98
C VAL A 40 -0.92 8.36 14.63
N LEU A 41 -0.60 9.37 13.80
CA LEU A 41 0.79 9.70 13.49
C LEU A 41 1.59 10.07 14.75
N SER A 42 0.98 10.81 15.67
CA SER A 42 1.61 11.22 16.92
C SER A 42 1.78 10.03 17.87
N PHE A 43 0.79 9.15 17.96
CA PHE A 43 0.89 7.90 18.72
C PHE A 43 2.07 7.04 18.22
N MET A 44 2.15 6.82 16.91
CA MET A 44 3.25 6.05 16.30
C MET A 44 4.62 6.71 16.51
N ALA A 45 4.69 8.04 16.45
CA ALA A 45 5.92 8.80 16.71
C ALA A 45 6.39 8.66 18.16
N VAL A 46 5.48 8.67 19.13
CA VAL A 46 5.80 8.44 20.54
C VAL A 46 6.29 7.00 20.77
N VAL A 47 5.58 6.01 20.21
CA VAL A 47 5.92 4.59 20.38
C VAL A 47 7.30 4.25 19.81
N GLU A 48 7.63 4.76 18.62
CA GLU A 48 8.91 4.51 17.94
C GLU A 48 10.03 5.45 18.41
N ASN A 49 9.75 6.37 19.34
CA ASN A 49 10.68 7.40 19.80
C ASN A 49 11.31 8.21 18.64
N GLU A 50 10.48 8.60 17.69
CA GLU A 50 10.88 9.31 16.48
C GLU A 50 10.09 10.61 16.33
N THR A 51 10.64 11.57 15.58
CA THR A 51 9.88 12.80 15.29
C THR A 51 8.69 12.48 14.36
N ARG A 52 7.60 13.24 14.48
CA ARG A 52 6.43 13.13 13.57
C ARG A 52 6.83 13.25 12.09
N ALA A 53 7.79 14.12 11.79
CA ALA A 53 8.33 14.31 10.45
C ALA A 53 9.07 13.05 9.96
N ARG A 54 9.89 12.44 10.83
CA ARG A 54 10.61 11.21 10.53
C ARG A 54 9.66 10.03 10.34
N MET A 55 8.65 9.87 11.17
CA MET A 55 7.62 8.83 11.00
C MET A 55 6.85 8.98 9.70
N ARG A 56 6.45 10.21 9.34
CA ARG A 56 5.83 10.49 8.04
C ARG A 56 6.72 10.07 6.88
N PHE A 57 8.01 10.39 6.94
CA PHE A 57 8.98 9.96 5.94
C PHE A 57 9.09 8.43 5.86
N ILE A 58 9.19 7.74 7.01
CA ILE A 58 9.26 6.28 7.07
C ILE A 58 8.04 5.64 6.42
N PHE A 59 6.82 6.10 6.76
CA PHE A 59 5.59 5.56 6.17
C PHE A 59 5.53 5.77 4.67
N LEU A 60 5.92 6.96 4.17
CA LEU A 60 5.99 7.21 2.72
C LEU A 60 6.98 6.29 2.01
N GLN A 61 8.15 6.01 2.61
CA GLN A 61 9.12 5.07 2.03
C GLN A 61 8.58 3.64 2.00
N ARG A 62 7.88 3.21 3.06
CA ARG A 62 7.28 1.86 3.14
C ARG A 62 6.15 1.64 2.11
N MET A 63 5.57 2.69 1.52
CA MET A 63 4.53 2.55 0.49
C MET A 63 5.06 2.02 -0.86
N ILE A 64 6.37 2.07 -1.12
CA ILE A 64 6.95 1.68 -2.41
C ILE A 64 6.69 0.20 -2.69
N GLN A 65 7.10 -0.69 -1.80
CA GLN A 65 6.88 -2.15 -1.87
C GLN A 65 6.60 -2.72 -0.45
N PRO A 66 5.39 -2.49 0.09
CA PRO A 66 5.08 -2.90 1.47
C PRO A 66 5.09 -4.42 1.68
N CYS A 67 4.82 -5.18 0.62
CA CYS A 67 4.76 -6.64 0.63
C CYS A 67 5.94 -7.29 -0.09
N GLY A 68 7.02 -6.54 -0.34
CA GLY A 68 8.15 -7.00 -1.15
C GLY A 68 7.83 -7.03 -2.66
N PRO A 69 8.72 -7.62 -3.47
CA PRO A 69 8.52 -7.75 -4.91
C PRO A 69 7.29 -8.63 -5.23
N PRO A 70 6.61 -8.41 -6.37
CA PRO A 70 5.52 -9.27 -6.79
C PRO A 70 6.01 -10.70 -7.05
N PRO A 71 5.18 -11.72 -6.80
CA PRO A 71 5.50 -13.09 -7.19
C PRO A 71 5.64 -13.19 -8.72
N GLU A 72 6.46 -14.13 -9.17
CA GLU A 72 6.57 -14.46 -10.60
C GLU A 72 5.20 -14.86 -11.14
N ARG A 73 4.81 -14.30 -12.29
CA ARG A 73 3.55 -14.66 -12.93
C ARG A 73 3.66 -16.09 -13.48
N PRO A 74 2.64 -16.94 -13.32
CA PRO A 74 2.65 -18.29 -13.87
C PRO A 74 2.95 -18.35 -15.37
N ASP A 75 2.66 -17.26 -16.10
CA ASP A 75 2.80 -17.20 -17.56
C ASP A 75 4.21 -16.84 -18.06
N GLU A 76 5.18 -16.58 -17.16
CA GLU A 76 6.53 -16.16 -17.53
C GLU A 76 7.59 -17.27 -17.40
N THR A 77 7.21 -18.47 -16.95
CA THR A 77 8.12 -19.61 -16.75
C THR A 77 8.10 -20.66 -17.86
N GLU A 78 7.40 -20.40 -18.98
CA GLU A 78 7.47 -21.20 -20.21
C GLU A 78 8.39 -20.53 -21.26
N THR A 79 9.71 -20.53 -21.00
CA THR A 79 10.75 -20.44 -22.05
C THR A 79 11.92 -21.35 -21.66
#